data_AF-A0A4Q2QNV0-F1
#
_entry.id   AF-A0A4Q2QNV0-F1
#
_cell.length_a   1.000
_cell.length_b   1.000
_cell.length_c   1.000
_cell.angle_alpha   90.00
_cell.angle_beta   90.00
_cell.angle_gamma   90.00
#
_symmetry.space_group_name_H-M   'P 1'
#
loop_
_entity.id
_entity.type
_entity.pdbx_description
1 polymer ?
#
loop_
_entity_poly.entity_id
_entity_poly.type
_entity_poly.pdbx_seq_one_letter_code
_entity_poly.pdbx_strand_id
1 'polypeptide(L)' 'MKTLPATTQRAVKPCLSPVAVWQMLLTRLLEQHYGLTINDTPFCNEAVIKEHIDAGITLADAVNFLVEKYEL' A
#
# COMPACT_ATOMS: atom_id res chain seq x y z
N MET A 1 39.64 25.68 15.75
CA MET A 1 38.20 25.32 15.81
C MET A 1 38.09 23.80 15.84
N LYS A 2 37.37 23.22 16.80
CA LYS A 2 37.17 21.75 16.89
C LYS A 2 35.68 21.48 16.76
N THR A 3 35.25 21.03 15.59
CA THR A 3 33.88 20.54 15.35
C THR A 3 33.83 19.06 15.72
N LEU A 4 33.05 18.74 16.76
CA LEU A 4 32.69 17.38 17.12
C LEU A 4 31.74 16.79 16.07
N PRO A 5 31.89 15.53 15.67
CA PRO A 5 30.90 14.87 14.81
C PRO A 5 29.65 14.59 15.63
N ALA A 6 28.56 15.29 15.33
CA ALA A 6 27.25 14.95 15.86
C ALA A 6 26.75 13.70 15.11
N THR A 7 27.00 12.52 15.69
CA THR A 7 26.37 11.27 15.24
C THR A 7 24.90 11.31 15.63
N THR A 8 24.08 11.97 14.81
CA THR A 8 22.63 11.84 14.90
C THR A 8 22.27 10.49 14.29
N GLN A 9 22.15 9.44 15.12
CA GLN A 9 21.46 8.22 14.74
C GLN A 9 19.98 8.58 14.53
N ARG A 10 19.65 9.01 13.31
CA ARG A 10 18.27 9.14 12.88
C ARG A 10 17.72 7.73 12.84
N ALA A 11 16.88 7.38 13.81
CA ALA A 11 16.12 6.14 13.78
C ALA A 11 15.44 6.05 12.40
N VAL A 12 15.90 5.11 11.59
CA VAL A 12 15.30 4.83 10.28
C VAL A 12 13.92 4.28 10.60
N LYS A 13 12.88 5.09 10.41
CA LYS A 13 11.50 4.60 10.49
C LYS A 13 11.44 3.40 9.56
N PRO A 14 10.99 2.20 9.99
CA PRO A 14 10.88 1.07 9.09
C PRO A 14 10.03 1.51 7.92
N CYS A 15 10.65 1.66 6.74
CA CYS A 15 9.91 1.98 5.54
C CYS A 15 9.17 0.69 5.18
N LEU A 16 7.85 0.68 5.36
CA LEU A 16 7.04 -0.42 4.86
C LEU A 16 7.29 -0.57 3.36
N SER A 17 7.33 -1.81 2.88
CA SER A 17 7.43 -2.05 1.44
C SER A 17 6.22 -1.38 0.75
N PRO A 18 6.37 -0.89 -0.49
CA PRO A 18 5.24 -0.33 -1.23
C PRO A 18 4.03 -1.26 -1.25
N VAL A 19 4.26 -2.56 -1.36
CA VAL A 19 3.19 -3.56 -1.31
C VAL A 19 2.53 -3.64 0.07
N ALA A 20 3.29 -3.65 1.16
CA ALA A 20 2.72 -3.65 2.50
C ALA A 20 1.88 -2.40 2.78
N VAL A 21 2.30 -1.24 2.24
CA VAL A 21 1.50 -0.01 2.32
C VAL A 21 0.18 -0.16 1.58
N TRP A 22 0.22 -0.69 0.36
CA TRP A 22 -0.98 -0.96 -0.44
C TRP A 22 -1.92 -1.94 0.26
N GLN A 23 -1.43 -3.07 0.77
CA GLN A 23 -2.23 -4.04 1.51
C GLN A 23 -2.92 -3.41 2.71
N MET A 24 -2.20 -2.60 3.48
CA MET A 24 -2.74 -1.96 4.67
C MET A 24 -3.82 -0.93 4.32
N LEU A 25 -3.64 -0.16 3.25
CA LEU A 25 -4.61 0.83 2.79
C LEU A 25 -5.85 0.17 2.19
N LEU A 26 -5.68 -0.83 1.32
CA LEU A 26 -6.79 -1.56 0.70
C LEU A 26 -7.61 -2.30 1.73
N THR A 27 -6.97 -2.97 2.70
CA THR A 27 -7.69 -3.66 3.78
C THR A 27 -8.58 -2.69 4.54
N ARG A 28 -8.05 -1.54 4.97
CA ARG A 28 -8.86 -0.54 5.68
C ARG A 28 -9.97 0.04 4.80
N LEU A 29 -9.68 0.34 3.54
CA LEU A 29 -10.65 0.97 2.66
C LEU A 29 -11.81 0.02 2.34
N LEU A 30 -11.51 -1.24 2.02
CA LEU A 30 -12.50 -2.27 1.72
C LEU A 30 -13.38 -2.59 2.93
N GLU A 31 -12.76 -2.76 4.09
CA GLU A 31 -13.48 -3.07 5.32
C GLU A 31 -14.42 -1.92 5.72
N GLN A 32 -13.95 -0.67 5.63
CA GLN A 32 -14.72 0.49 6.07
C GLN A 32 -15.82 0.93 5.09
N HIS A 33 -15.55 0.88 3.78
CA HIS A 33 -16.48 1.43 2.78
C HIS A 33 -17.36 0.38 2.11
N TYR A 34 -16.90 -0.86 2.02
CA TYR A 34 -17.60 -1.92 1.28
C TYR A 34 -17.96 -3.12 2.16
N GLY A 35 -17.49 -3.16 3.41
CA GLY A 35 -17.64 -4.34 4.28
C GLY A 35 -16.93 -5.59 3.72
N LEU A 36 -15.96 -5.39 2.82
CA LEU A 36 -15.20 -6.45 2.17
C LEU A 36 -13.86 -6.65 2.84
N THR A 37 -13.33 -7.87 2.79
CA THR A 37 -11.95 -8.13 3.20
C THR A 37 -11.04 -8.11 1.98
N ILE A 38 -9.76 -7.78 2.17
CA ILE A 38 -8.78 -7.81 1.07
C ILE A 38 -8.69 -9.21 0.43
N ASN A 39 -9.00 -10.26 1.20
CA ASN A 39 -9.01 -11.66 0.74
C ASN A 39 -10.07 -11.93 -0.33
N ASP A 40 -11.15 -11.15 -0.36
CA ASP A 40 -12.22 -11.25 -1.36
C ASP A 40 -11.85 -10.56 -2.68
N THR A 41 -10.67 -9.92 -2.73
CA THR A 41 -10.19 -9.14 -3.86
C THR A 41 -8.90 -9.72 -4.46
N PRO A 42 -8.56 -9.41 -5.73
CA PRO A 42 -7.30 -9.83 -6.33
C PRO A 42 -6.06 -9.30 -5.61
N PHE A 43 -6.21 -8.25 -4.79
CA PHE A 43 -5.13 -7.63 -4.03
C PHE A 43 -4.72 -8.43 -2.78
N CYS A 44 -5.38 -9.56 -2.49
CA CYS A 44 -4.83 -10.51 -1.51
C CYS A 44 -3.49 -11.09 -1.98
N ASN A 45 -3.26 -11.14 -3.30
CA ASN A 45 -2.03 -11.62 -3.89
C ASN A 45 -1.03 -10.47 -4.03
N GLU A 46 0.11 -10.61 -3.35
CA GLU A 46 1.21 -9.64 -3.37
C GLU A 46 1.74 -9.39 -4.79
N ALA A 47 1.73 -10.41 -5.66
CA ALA A 47 2.17 -10.30 -7.04
C ALA A 47 1.29 -9.35 -7.86
N VAL A 48 -0.03 -9.36 -7.63
CA VAL A 48 -0.98 -8.48 -8.31
C VAL A 48 -0.72 -7.03 -7.89
N ILE A 49 -0.52 -6.77 -6.61
CA ILE A 49 -0.17 -5.43 -6.12
C ILE A 49 1.15 -4.96 -6.75
N LYS A 50 2.16 -5.83 -6.77
CA LYS A 50 3.47 -5.50 -7.32
C LYS A 50 3.39 -5.16 -8.81
N GLU A 51 2.60 -5.91 -9.59
CA GLU A 51 2.37 -5.62 -11.01
C GLU A 51 1.72 -4.24 -11.22
N HIS A 52 0.74 -3.87 -10.37
CA HIS A 52 0.11 -2.54 -10.44
C HIS A 52 1.10 -1.43 -10.12
N ILE A 53 1.95 -1.63 -9.11
CA ILE A 53 3.01 -0.69 -8.75
C ILE A 53 4.04 -0.56 -9.88
N ASP A 54 4.48 -1.69 -10.44
CA ASP A 54 5.46 -1.73 -11.53
C ASP A 54 4.88 -1.12 -12.84
N ALA A 55 3.57 -1.24 -13.06
CA ALA A 55 2.84 -0.59 -14.14
C ALA A 55 2.58 0.92 -13.90
N GLY A 56 2.93 1.44 -12.72
CA GLY A 56 2.71 2.84 -12.36
C GLY A 56 1.24 3.19 -12.08
N ILE A 57 0.40 2.19 -11.81
CA ILE A 57 -1.01 2.38 -11.49
C ILE A 57 -1.13 2.96 -10.07
N THR A 58 -2.00 3.94 -9.90
CA THR A 58 -2.24 4.53 -8.59
C THR A 58 -3.17 3.67 -7.74
N LEU A 59 -3.10 3.81 -6.41
CA LEU A 59 -4.02 3.10 -5.52
C LEU A 59 -5.49 3.44 -5.81
N ALA A 60 -5.79 4.69 -6.20
CA ALA A 60 -7.14 5.12 -6.53
C ALA A 60 -7.66 4.41 -7.79
N ASP A 61 -6.82 4.29 -8.83
CA ASP A 61 -7.19 3.56 -10.04
C ASP A 61 -7.37 2.07 -9.74
N ALA A 62 -6.52 1.49 -8.89
CA ALA A 62 -6.64 0.11 -8.41
C ALA A 62 -7.98 -0.14 -7.69
N VAL A 63 -8.44 0.82 -6.88
CA VAL A 63 -9.76 0.76 -6.24
C VAL A 63 -10.88 0.95 -7.26
N ASN A 64 -10.75 1.87 -8.21
CA ASN A 64 -11.73 2.06 -9.28
C ASN A 64 -11.94 0.75 -10.07
N PHE A 65 -10.87 0.02 -10.39
CA PHE A 65 -10.96 -1.30 -11.02
C PHE A 65 -11.75 -2.31 -10.18
N LEU A 66 -11.67 -2.26 -8.85
CA LEU A 66 -12.50 -3.11 -7.99
C LEU A 66 -13.97 -2.70 -8.09
N VAL A 67 -14.25 -1.41 -7.98
CA VAL A 67 -15.62 -0.90 -8.03
C VAL A 67 -16.29 -1.28 -9.34
N GLU A 68 -15.61 -1.09 -10.47
CA GLU A 68 -16.11 -1.48 -11.79
C GLU A 68 -16.30 -3.00 -11.92
N LYS A 69 -15.37 -3.80 -11.40
CA LYS A 69 -15.42 -5.27 -11.55
C LYS A 69 -16.45 -5.93 -10.64
N TYR A 70 -16.68 -5.37 -9.45
CA TYR A 70 -17.59 -5.92 -8.45
C TYR A 70 -18.94 -5.17 -8.39
N GLU A 71 -19.16 -4.18 -9.25
CA GLU A 71 -20.37 -3.34 -9.32
C GLU A 71 -20.78 -2.78 -7.94
N LEU A 72 -19.79 -2.37 -7.15
CA LEU A 72 -19.94 -1.90 -5.75
C LEU A 72 -20.47 -0.48 -5.62
#